data_AF-A0A077NBA5-F1
#
_entry.id   AF-A0A077NBA5-F1
#
_cell.length_a   1.000
_cell.length_b   1.000
_cell.length_c   1.000
_cell.angle_alpha   90.00
_cell.angle_beta   90.00
_cell.angle_gamma   90.00
#
_symmetry.space_group_name_H-M   'P 1'
#
loop_
_entity.id
_entity.type
_entity.pdbx_description
1 polymer ?
#
loop_
_entity_poly.entity_id
_entity_poly.type
_entity_poly.pdbx_seq_one_letter_code
_entity_poly.pdbx_strand_id
1 'polypeptide(L)'
;MMNNSFHLTQIIASAWGDPSDITDAIWQAGYRKPERGEKEIAELIIDVMDGVPDQVPYSERPKSLNDILTTELNNIIFDATWEGKVTPATVAKIILENGYQKEGV
;
A
#
# COMPACT_ATOMS: atom_id res chain seq x y z
N MET A 1 3.81 -1.14 19.17
CA MET A 1 4.66 -0.92 17.97
C MET A 1 5.49 -2.15 17.56
N MET A 2 6.30 -2.78 18.43
CA MET A 2 7.16 -3.92 18.03
C MET A 2 6.40 -5.15 17.47
N ASN A 3 5.24 -5.51 18.04
CA ASN A 3 4.46 -6.67 17.55
C ASN A 3 3.92 -6.48 16.13
N ASN A 4 3.50 -5.27 15.76
CA ASN A 4 2.97 -4.98 14.43
C ASN A 4 4.08 -4.99 13.38
N SER A 5 5.30 -4.58 13.75
CA SER A 5 6.47 -4.60 12.89
C SER A 5 6.94 -6.01 12.55
N PHE A 6 7.01 -6.91 13.56
CA PHE A 6 7.40 -8.30 13.32
C PHE A 6 6.36 -9.05 12.47
N HIS A 7 5.07 -8.92 12.80
CA HIS A 7 3.99 -9.54 12.03
C HIS A 7 3.95 -9.05 10.58
N LEU A 8 4.06 -7.73 10.36
CA LEU A 8 4.09 -7.15 9.01
C LEU A 8 5.30 -7.65 8.21
N THR A 9 6.47 -7.75 8.86
CA THR A 9 7.69 -8.28 8.23
C THR A 9 7.48 -9.71 7.74
N GLN A 10 6.80 -10.58 8.51
CA GLN A 10 6.54 -11.95 8.12
C GLN A 10 5.58 -12.04 6.92
N ILE A 11 4.55 -11.19 6.88
CA ILE A 11 3.63 -11.09 5.73
C ILE A 11 4.40 -10.72 4.47
N ILE A 12 5.20 -9.64 4.55
CA ILE A 12 5.99 -9.15 3.41
C ILE A 12 7.00 -10.19 2.94
N ALA A 13 7.68 -10.87 3.88
CA ALA A 13 8.64 -11.91 3.53
C ALA A 13 7.99 -13.11 2.82
N SER A 14 6.74 -13.42 3.16
CA SER A 14 6.00 -14.54 2.56
C SER A 14 5.50 -14.24 1.15
N ALA A 15 5.25 -12.96 0.82
CA ALA A 15 4.81 -12.49 -0.48
C ALA A 15 5.93 -11.81 -1.30
N TRP A 16 7.19 -12.00 -0.90
CA TRP A 16 8.31 -11.24 -1.46
C TRP A 16 8.54 -11.53 -2.95
N GLY A 17 8.81 -10.49 -3.72
CA GLY A 17 9.10 -10.59 -5.16
C GLY A 17 8.38 -9.50 -5.94
N ASP A 18 7.07 -9.65 -6.12
CA ASP A 18 6.23 -8.68 -6.83
C ASP A 18 5.62 -7.64 -5.85
N PRO A 19 5.74 -6.33 -6.12
CA PRO A 19 5.12 -5.30 -5.29
C PRO A 19 3.60 -5.46 -5.12
N SER A 20 2.91 -5.97 -6.14
CA SER A 20 1.47 -6.23 -6.11
C SER A 20 1.13 -7.37 -5.16
N ASP A 21 1.89 -8.48 -5.20
CA ASP A 21 1.71 -9.60 -4.27
C ASP A 21 1.91 -9.15 -2.81
N ILE A 22 2.93 -8.32 -2.57
CA ILE A 22 3.19 -7.72 -1.23
C ILE A 22 2.00 -6.84 -0.80
N THR A 23 1.49 -6.02 -1.73
CA THR A 23 0.33 -5.14 -1.49
C THR A 23 -0.89 -5.93 -1.07
N ASP A 24 -1.23 -6.97 -1.84
CA ASP A 24 -2.39 -7.83 -1.58
C ASP A 24 -2.26 -8.51 -0.22
N ALA A 25 -1.08 -9.03 0.12
CA ALA A 25 -0.84 -9.70 1.40
C ALA A 25 -1.03 -8.75 2.59
N ILE A 26 -0.51 -7.52 2.49
CA ILE A 26 -0.67 -6.49 3.53
C ILE A 26 -2.13 -6.05 3.64
N TRP A 27 -2.79 -5.85 2.50
CA TRP A 27 -4.18 -5.43 2.44
C TRP A 27 -5.11 -6.49 3.05
N GLN A 28 -4.91 -7.76 2.72
CA GLN A 28 -5.67 -8.89 3.29
C GLN A 28 -5.39 -9.09 4.78
N ALA A 29 -4.17 -8.77 5.25
CA ALA A 29 -3.83 -8.81 6.67
C ALA A 29 -4.45 -7.68 7.51
N GLY A 30 -5.20 -6.77 6.87
CA GLY A 30 -5.96 -5.71 7.53
C GLY A 30 -5.12 -4.47 7.89
N TYR A 31 -3.98 -4.24 7.25
CA TYR A 31 -3.22 -3.00 7.47
C TYR A 31 -3.84 -1.86 6.67
N ARG A 32 -4.25 -0.78 7.34
CA ARG A 32 -4.85 0.43 6.74
C ARG A 32 -4.28 1.68 7.40
N LYS A 33 -4.37 2.81 6.70
CA LYS A 33 -4.25 4.13 7.33
C LYS A 33 -5.53 4.43 8.13
N PRO A 34 -5.48 5.29 9.17
CA PRO A 34 -6.67 5.80 9.83
C PRO A 34 -7.67 6.43 8.85
N GLU A 35 -8.94 6.54 9.26
CA GLU A 35 -9.95 7.25 8.49
C GLU A 35 -9.51 8.69 8.24
N ARG A 36 -9.70 9.15 6.99
CA ARG A 36 -9.32 10.47 6.49
C ARG A 36 -10.54 11.28 6.13
N GLY A 37 -10.42 12.61 6.19
CA GLY A 37 -11.51 13.50 5.80
C GLY A 37 -11.77 13.48 4.29
N GLU A 38 -12.98 13.90 3.90
CA GLU A 38 -13.42 13.93 2.49
C GLU A 38 -12.45 14.68 1.56
N LYS A 39 -11.87 15.79 2.05
CA LYS A 39 -10.90 16.58 1.29
C LYS A 39 -9.63 15.79 0.97
N GLU A 40 -9.06 15.10 1.96
CA GLU A 40 -7.84 14.31 1.79
C GLU A 40 -8.08 13.12 0.86
N ILE A 41 -9.26 12.50 0.96
CA ILE A 41 -9.67 11.43 0.03
C ILE A 41 -9.84 11.97 -1.39
N ALA A 42 -10.43 13.15 -1.58
CA ALA A 42 -10.57 13.75 -2.90
C ALA A 42 -9.21 14.08 -3.53
N GLU A 43 -8.28 14.63 -2.76
CA GLU A 43 -6.90 14.89 -3.21
C GLU A 43 -6.18 13.59 -3.60
N LEU A 44 -6.33 12.52 -2.81
CA LEU A 44 -5.78 11.20 -3.14
C LEU A 44 -6.37 10.62 -4.43
N ILE A 45 -7.69 10.72 -4.62
CA ILE A 45 -8.35 10.23 -5.84
C ILE A 45 -7.77 10.95 -7.06
N ILE A 46 -7.58 12.27 -6.98
CA ILE A 46 -7.00 13.05 -8.07
C ILE A 46 -5.57 12.57 -8.37
N ASP A 47 -4.73 12.44 -7.35
CA ASP A 47 -3.34 12.00 -7.49
C ASP A 47 -3.24 10.59 -8.13
N VAL A 48 -4.02 9.63 -7.62
CA VAL A 48 -4.05 8.27 -8.18
C VAL A 48 -4.56 8.28 -9.61
N MET A 49 -5.61 9.03 -9.93
CA MET A 49 -6.20 9.05 -11.27
C MET A 49 -5.32 9.79 -12.29
N ASP A 50 -4.56 10.80 -11.86
CA ASP A 50 -3.56 11.50 -12.70
C ASP A 50 -2.37 10.59 -13.02
N GLY A 51 -1.99 9.72 -12.08
CA GLY A 51 -0.94 8.71 -12.28
C GLY A 51 -1.30 7.56 -13.22
N VAL A 52 -2.57 7.40 -13.63
CA VAL A 52 -3.00 6.34 -14.55
C VAL A 52 -2.60 6.69 -15.98
N PRO A 53 -1.73 5.89 -16.65
CA PRO A 53 -1.32 6.18 -18.01
C PRO A 53 -2.49 6.17 -19.01
N ASP A 54 -2.44 7.04 -20.02
CA ASP A 54 -3.50 7.20 -21.04
C ASP A 54 -3.83 5.90 -21.78
N GLN A 55 -2.85 5.02 -21.97
CA GLN A 55 -3.02 3.73 -22.64
C GLN A 55 -3.79 2.69 -21.80
N VAL A 56 -3.97 2.92 -20.49
CA VAL A 56 -4.71 1.98 -19.62
C VAL A 56 -6.20 2.06 -19.97
N PRO A 57 -6.83 0.94 -20.38
CA PRO A 57 -8.25 0.90 -20.70
C PRO A 57 -9.10 1.40 -19.52
N TYR A 58 -10.20 2.09 -19.82
CA TYR A 58 -11.13 2.55 -18.78
C TYR A 58 -11.63 1.41 -17.87
N SER A 59 -11.75 0.20 -18.42
CA SER A 59 -12.14 -1.00 -17.69
C SER A 59 -11.14 -1.44 -16.62
N GLU A 60 -9.88 -1.02 -16.70
CA GLU A 60 -8.78 -1.38 -15.79
C GLU A 60 -8.43 -0.26 -14.81
N ARG A 61 -9.05 0.92 -14.95
CA ARG A 61 -8.85 2.03 -14.02
C ARG A 61 -9.54 1.75 -12.67
N PRO A 62 -9.07 2.35 -11.56
CA PRO A 62 -9.75 2.27 -10.26
C PRO A 62 -11.24 2.64 -10.35
N LYS A 63 -12.11 1.84 -9.74
CA LYS A 63 -13.58 2.01 -9.78
C LYS A 63 -14.20 2.22 -8.40
N SER A 64 -13.40 2.06 -7.35
CA SER A 64 -13.85 2.14 -5.97
C SER A 64 -12.82 2.84 -5.09
N LEU A 65 -13.26 3.32 -3.93
CA LEU A 65 -12.34 3.86 -2.93
C LEU A 65 -11.31 2.79 -2.50
N ASN A 66 -11.69 1.52 -2.41
CA ASN A 66 -10.75 0.45 -2.08
C ASN A 66 -9.64 0.32 -3.13
N ASP A 67 -9.96 0.47 -4.42
CA ASP A 67 -8.94 0.44 -5.48
C ASP A 67 -7.96 1.60 -5.27
N ILE A 68 -8.46 2.81 -5.01
CA ILE A 68 -7.64 4.01 -4.75
C ILE A 68 -6.73 3.80 -3.53
N LEU A 69 -7.28 3.30 -2.42
CA LEU A 69 -6.53 3.05 -1.18
C LEU A 69 -5.49 1.93 -1.34
N THR A 70 -5.81 0.91 -2.14
CA THR A 70 -4.87 -0.19 -2.43
C THR A 70 -3.76 0.30 -3.37
N THR A 71 -4.07 1.16 -4.34
CA THR A 71 -3.06 1.81 -5.19
C THR A 71 -2.13 2.71 -4.39
N GLU A 72 -2.64 3.48 -3.41
CA GLU A 72 -1.78 4.26 -2.51
C GLU A 72 -0.76 3.37 -1.78
N LEU A 73 -1.20 2.22 -1.26
CA LEU A 73 -0.31 1.24 -0.62
C LEU A 73 0.70 0.67 -1.62
N ASN A 74 0.24 0.33 -2.82
CA ASN A 74 1.09 -0.23 -3.87
C ASN A 74 2.20 0.74 -4.28
N ASN A 75 1.89 2.03 -4.46
CA ASN A 75 2.88 3.04 -4.82
C ASN A 75 4.01 3.12 -3.78
N ILE A 76 3.66 3.12 -2.49
CA ILE A 76 4.65 3.12 -1.39
C ILE A 76 5.54 1.87 -1.43
N ILE A 77 4.95 0.70 -1.70
CA ILE A 77 5.69 -0.57 -1.77
C ILE A 77 6.56 -0.61 -3.02
N PHE A 78 6.05 -0.15 -4.15
CA PHE A 78 6.76 -0.08 -5.42
C PHE A 78 8.02 0.78 -5.26
N ASP A 79 7.87 1.99 -4.74
CA ASP A 79 9.00 2.89 -4.47
C ASP A 79 9.99 2.27 -3.48
N ALA A 80 9.49 1.64 -2.41
CA ALA A 80 10.33 0.99 -1.42
C ALA A 80 11.09 -0.23 -1.97
N THR A 81 10.56 -0.91 -2.98
CA THR A 81 11.18 -2.13 -3.56
C THR A 81 12.03 -1.85 -4.78
N TRP A 82 11.88 -0.68 -5.38
CA TRP A 82 12.64 -0.25 -6.55
C TRP A 82 14.14 -0.10 -6.28
N GLU A 83 14.52 0.33 -5.07
CA GLU A 83 15.92 0.41 -4.67
C GLU A 83 16.44 -0.99 -4.32
N GLY A 84 17.21 -1.60 -5.22
CA GLY A 84 17.63 -3.02 -5.22
C GLY A 84 18.44 -3.57 -4.03
N LYS A 85 18.32 -3.00 -2.83
CA LYS A 85 18.88 -3.49 -1.56
C LYS A 85 17.92 -3.35 -0.37
N VAL A 86 16.60 -3.45 -0.60
CA VAL A 86 15.63 -3.48 0.50
C VAL A 86 15.36 -4.89 1.02
N THR A 87 14.99 -4.96 2.29
CA THR A 87 14.57 -6.20 2.95
C THR A 87 13.09 -6.11 3.32
N PRO A 88 12.39 -7.24 3.55
CA PRO A 88 11.03 -7.23 4.10
C PRO A 88 10.88 -6.37 5.36
N ALA A 89 11.88 -6.35 6.23
CA ALA A 89 11.87 -5.53 7.44
C ALA A 89 11.97 -4.03 7.13
N THR A 90 12.75 -3.64 6.12
CA THR A 90 12.84 -2.25 5.65
C THR A 90 11.50 -1.80 5.08
N VAL A 91 10.88 -2.63 4.23
CA VAL A 91 9.56 -2.32 3.65
C VAL A 91 8.49 -2.23 4.74
N ALA A 92 8.48 -3.16 5.70
CA ALA A 92 7.59 -3.11 6.86
C ALA A 92 7.74 -1.79 7.64
N LYS A 93 8.97 -1.34 7.85
CA LYS A 93 9.26 -0.07 8.51
C LYS A 93 8.67 1.11 7.73
N ILE A 94 8.91 1.19 6.42
CA ILE A 94 8.40 2.27 5.56
C ILE A 94 6.86 2.33 5.60
N ILE A 95 6.19 1.18 5.52
CA ILE A 95 4.72 1.10 5.58
C ILE A 95 4.21 1.65 6.92
N LEU A 96 4.82 1.25 8.04
CA LEU A 96 4.45 1.76 9.37
C LEU A 96 4.72 3.26 9.52
N GLU A 97 5.84 3.76 8.99
CA GLU A 97 6.19 5.18 8.98
C GLU A 97 5.22 6.01 8.11
N ASN A 98 4.61 5.39 7.10
CA ASN A 98 3.53 5.98 6.30
C ASN A 98 2.15 5.93 7.00
N GLY A 99 2.08 5.48 8.25
CA GLY A 99 0.85 5.51 9.06
C GLY A 99 -0.06 4.32 8.90
N TYR A 100 0.37 3.24 8.25
CA TYR A 100 -0.40 2.00 8.20
C TYR A 100 -0.33 1.27 9.54
N GLN A 101 -1.48 0.77 9.97
CA GLN A 101 -1.64 -0.02 11.18
C GLN A 101 -2.66 -1.14 10.95
N LYS A 102 -2.54 -2.22 11.71
CA LYS A 102 -3.51 -3.32 11.64
C LYS A 102 -4.85 -2.84 12.23
N GLU A 103 -5.92 -2.91 11.45
CA GLU A 103 -7.27 -2.57 11.92
C GLU A 103 -7.67 -3.47 13.10
N GLY A 104 -8.27 -2.86 14.13
CA GLY A 104 -8.77 -3.59 15.30
C GLY A 104 -7.73 -3.96 16.37
N VAL A 105 -6.57 -3.28 16.41
CA VAL A 105 -5.57 -3.38 17.50
C VAL A 105 -5.58 -2.13 18.36
#